data_AF-A0A4U9D9X2-F1
#
_entry.id   AF-A0A4U9D9X2-F1
#
_cell.length_a   1.000
_cell.length_b   1.000
_cell.length_c   1.000
_cell.angle_alpha   90.00
_cell.angle_beta   90.00
_cell.angle_gamma   90.00
#
_symmetry.space_group_name_H-M   'P 1'
#
loop_
_entity.id
_entity.type
_entity.pdbx_description
1 polymer ?
#
loop_
_entity_poly.entity_id
_entity_poly.type
_entity_poly.pdbx_seq_one_letter_code
_entity_poly.pdbx_strand_id
1 'polypeptide(L)'
;MTANGVPALYTTFAQSFADATGFPLLSVIMIQVLGYSTPLLPYQASPIVVAMALGKVPARSGMLLCIALAAVSYLLLLPLNYGWYQLLGQL
;
A
#
# COMPACT_ATOMS: atom_id res chain seq x y z
N MET A 1 -0.43 -2.56 -10.07
CA MET A 1 0.88 -3.21 -9.93
C MET A 1 0.76 -4.34 -8.92
N THR A 2 1.54 -5.41 -9.01
CA THR A 2 1.50 -6.52 -8.04
C THR A 2 2.36 -6.18 -6.82
N ALA A 3 1.96 -6.62 -5.63
CA ALA A 3 2.61 -6.24 -4.37
C ALA A 3 4.14 -6.50 -4.34
N ASN A 4 4.64 -7.48 -5.12
CA ASN A 4 6.06 -7.84 -5.16
C ASN A 4 6.91 -6.91 -6.05
N GLY A 5 6.35 -6.36 -7.13
CA GLY A 5 7.11 -5.50 -8.06
C GLY A 5 7.20 -4.04 -7.61
N VAL A 6 6.32 -3.67 -6.67
CA VAL A 6 6.14 -2.28 -6.21
C VAL A 6 7.35 -1.79 -5.38
N PRO A 7 7.85 -2.53 -4.36
CA PRO A 7 9.06 -2.14 -3.65
C PRO A 7 10.27 -2.04 -4.58
N ALA A 8 10.45 -3.00 -5.49
CA ALA A 8 11.61 -3.02 -6.39
C ALA A 8 11.71 -1.79 -7.31
N LEU A 9 10.58 -1.19 -7.68
CA LEU A 9 10.54 0.03 -8.48
C LEU A 9 10.55 1.30 -7.63
N TYR A 10 9.75 1.37 -6.57
CA TYR A 10 9.67 2.61 -5.80
C TYR A 10 10.90 2.84 -4.90
N THR A 11 11.59 1.78 -4.48
CA THR A 11 12.83 1.93 -3.70
C THR A 11 13.96 2.52 -4.55
N THR A 12 14.04 2.16 -5.84
CA THR A 12 15.06 2.73 -6.75
C THR A 12 14.77 4.20 -7.07
N PHE A 13 13.50 4.61 -7.10
CA PHE A 13 13.10 6.01 -7.28
C PHE A 13 12.99 6.80 -5.96
N ALA A 14 13.18 6.16 -4.80
CA ALA A 14 12.98 6.80 -3.50
C ALA A 14 13.83 8.06 -3.32
N GLN A 15 15.08 8.04 -3.80
CA GLN A 15 15.97 9.21 -3.75
C GLN A 15 15.42 10.35 -4.60
N SER A 16 15.03 10.09 -5.84
CA SER A 16 14.46 11.11 -6.74
C SER A 16 13.15 11.69 -6.18
N PHE A 17 12.34 10.88 -5.51
CA PHE A 17 11.13 11.38 -4.83
C PHE A 17 11.46 12.22 -3.60
N ALA A 18 12.45 11.84 -2.80
CA ALA A 18 12.92 12.64 -1.67
C ALA A 18 13.44 14.01 -2.15
N ASP A 19 14.27 14.02 -3.19
CA ASP A 19 14.82 15.25 -3.77
C ASP A 19 13.72 16.15 -4.36
N ALA A 20 12.68 15.57 -4.97
CA ALA A 20 11.58 16.33 -5.57
C ALA A 20 10.53 16.83 -4.55
N THR A 21 10.31 16.10 -3.46
CA THR A 21 9.30 16.44 -2.43
C THR A 21 9.88 17.26 -1.26
N GLY A 22 11.20 17.20 -1.07
CA GLY A 22 11.88 17.76 0.10
C GLY A 22 11.70 16.92 1.37
N PHE A 23 11.02 15.77 1.30
CA PHE A 23 10.84 14.88 2.45
C PHE A 23 12.07 14.00 2.70
N PRO A 24 12.32 13.59 3.96
CA PRO A 24 13.38 12.65 4.27
C PRO A 24 13.24 11.35 3.48
N LEU A 25 14.38 10.81 3.00
CA LEU A 25 14.43 9.54 2.27
C LEU A 25 13.73 8.40 3.05
N LEU A 26 13.92 8.36 4.37
CA LEU A 26 13.29 7.36 5.23
C LEU A 26 11.76 7.44 5.16
N SER A 27 11.19 8.64 5.22
CA SER A 27 9.74 8.87 5.11
C SER A 27 9.20 8.44 3.75
N VAL A 28 9.93 8.77 2.68
CA VAL A 28 9.59 8.36 1.31
C VAL A 28 9.64 6.84 1.15
N ILE A 29 10.60 6.15 1.76
CA ILE A 29 10.67 4.68 1.74
C ILE A 29 9.54 4.08 2.57
N MET A 30 9.27 4.59 3.77
CA MET A 30 8.27 4.01 4.65
C MET A 30 6.84 4.19 4.13
N ILE A 31 6.52 5.30 3.46
CA ILE A 31 5.17 5.52 2.91
C ILE A 31 4.85 4.56 1.74
N GLN A 32 5.87 4.05 1.04
CA GLN A 32 5.68 3.04 -0.02
C GLN A 32 5.13 1.72 0.55
N VAL A 33 5.44 1.40 1.81
CA VAL A 33 4.95 0.20 2.51
C VAL A 33 3.42 0.18 2.54
N LEU A 34 2.81 1.30 2.87
CA LEU A 34 1.34 1.43 2.84
C LEU A 34 0.78 1.17 1.44
N GLY A 35 1.49 1.62 0.40
CA GLY A 35 1.06 1.48 -0.99
C GLY A 35 0.98 0.04 -1.47
N TYR A 36 1.99 -0.79 -1.22
CA TYR A 36 1.97 -2.19 -1.67
C TYR A 36 1.25 -3.14 -0.70
N SER A 37 1.15 -2.80 0.59
CA SER A 37 0.41 -3.60 1.58
C SER A 37 -1.11 -3.44 1.48
N THR A 38 -1.61 -2.49 0.67
CA THR A 38 -3.05 -2.22 0.50
C THR A 38 -3.53 -2.64 -0.89
N PRO A 39 -3.86 -3.93 -1.11
CA PRO A 39 -4.32 -4.39 -2.41
C PRO A 39 -5.73 -3.85 -2.73
N LEU A 40 -5.85 -3.09 -3.83
CA LEU A 40 -7.13 -2.59 -4.33
C LEU A 40 -7.92 -3.66 -5.07
N LEU A 41 -7.22 -4.61 -5.71
CA LEU A 41 -7.82 -5.67 -6.51
C LEU A 41 -7.25 -7.03 -6.10
N PRO A 42 -8.05 -8.11 -6.08
CA PRO A 42 -7.61 -9.42 -5.61
C PRO A 42 -6.34 -9.94 -6.28
N TYR A 43 -6.17 -9.69 -7.58
CA TYR A 43 -4.99 -10.15 -8.34
C TYR A 43 -3.67 -9.48 -7.93
N GLN A 44 -3.71 -8.36 -7.19
CA GLN A 44 -2.50 -7.67 -6.75
C GLN A 44 -1.74 -8.48 -5.70
N ALA A 45 -2.42 -9.38 -5.00
CA ALA A 45 -1.86 -10.33 -4.06
C ALA A 45 -2.32 -11.76 -4.40
N SER A 46 -1.42 -12.57 -4.97
CA SER A 46 -1.73 -13.95 -5.39
C SER A 46 -2.37 -14.83 -4.30
N PRO A 47 -2.07 -14.70 -2.98
CA PRO A 47 -2.74 -15.50 -1.95
C PRO A 47 -4.25 -15.24 -1.86
N ILE A 48 -4.70 -14.02 -2.16
CA ILE A 48 -6.14 -13.67 -2.13
C ILE A 48 -6.89 -14.45 -3.21
N VAL A 49 -6.33 -14.49 -4.43
CA VAL A 49 -6.94 -15.23 -5.55
C VAL A 49 -7.00 -16.73 -5.26
N VAL A 50 -5.94 -17.30 -4.68
CA VAL A 50 -5.90 -18.72 -4.31
C VAL A 50 -6.94 -19.04 -3.23
N ALA A 51 -7.07 -18.21 -2.20
CA ALA A 51 -8.07 -18.37 -1.16
C ALA A 51 -9.50 -18.29 -1.71
N MET A 52 -9.77 -17.35 -2.62
CA MET A 52 -11.08 -17.23 -3.28
C MET A 52 -11.43 -18.45 -4.14
N ALA A 53 -10.44 -19.00 -4.86
CA ALA A 53 -10.62 -20.20 -5.68
C ALA A 53 -10.96 -21.42 -4.82
N LEU A 54 -10.24 -21.62 -3.70
CA LEU A 54 -10.51 -22.70 -2.75
C LEU A 54 -11.88 -22.54 -2.05
N GLY A 55 -12.25 -21.32 -1.70
CA GLY A 55 -13.51 -21.00 -1.02
C GLY A 55 -14.73 -20.88 -1.94
N LYS A 56 -14.57 -21.06 -3.26
CA LYS A 56 -15.63 -20.82 -4.28
C LYS A 56 -16.29 -19.44 -4.14
N VAL A 57 -15.51 -18.44 -3.70
CA VAL A 57 -16.00 -17.08 -3.47
C VAL A 57 -16.11 -16.35 -4.81
N PRO A 58 -17.25 -15.73 -5.15
CA PRO A 58 -17.39 -15.00 -6.39
C PRO A 58 -16.44 -13.79 -6.42
N ALA A 59 -15.89 -13.50 -7.61
CA ALA A 59 -14.93 -12.41 -7.84
C ALA A 59 -15.42 -11.06 -7.28
N ARG A 60 -16.72 -10.80 -7.38
CA ARG A 60 -17.37 -9.58 -6.88
C ARG A 60 -17.24 -9.40 -5.38
N SER A 61 -17.40 -10.46 -4.59
CA SER A 61 -17.28 -10.38 -3.12
C SER A 61 -15.84 -10.13 -2.69
N GLY A 62 -14.87 -10.76 -3.36
CA GLY A 62 -13.44 -10.48 -3.13
C GLY A 62 -13.07 -9.04 -3.49
N MET A 63 -13.59 -8.53 -4.61
CA MET A 63 -13.37 -7.14 -5.02
C MET A 63 -13.96 -6.13 -4.03
N LEU A 64 -15.20 -6.35 -3.57
CA LEU A 64 -15.84 -5.49 -2.57
C LEU A 64 -15.04 -5.48 -1.25
N LEU A 65 -14.54 -6.64 -0.83
CA LEU A 65 -13.69 -6.75 0.35
C LEU A 65 -12.37 -5.99 0.18
N CYS A 66 -11.68 -6.15 -0.96
CA CYS A 66 -10.45 -5.39 -1.25
C CYS A 66 -10.70 -3.87 -1.26
N ILE A 67 -11.79 -3.41 -1.88
CA ILE A 67 -12.13 -1.98 -1.93
C ILE A 67 -12.47 -1.45 -0.53
N ALA A 68 -13.25 -2.20 0.25
CA ALA A 68 -13.58 -1.81 1.62
C ALA A 68 -12.32 -1.73 2.49
N LEU A 69 -11.42 -2.71 2.38
CA LEU A 69 -10.16 -2.73 3.11
C LEU A 69 -9.25 -1.57 2.69
N ALA A 70 -9.17 -1.29 1.38
CA ALA A 70 -8.43 -0.16 0.86
C ALA A 70 -9.00 1.17 1.36
N ALA A 71 -10.32 1.34 1.36
CA ALA A 71 -10.96 2.54 1.89
C ALA A 71 -10.63 2.74 3.38
N VAL A 72 -10.68 1.67 4.18
CA VAL A 72 -10.29 1.73 5.60
C VAL A 72 -8.82 2.09 5.77
N SER A 73 -7.92 1.49 4.99
CA SER A 73 -6.50 1.82 5.03
C SER A 73 -6.22 3.28 4.65
N TYR A 74 -6.83 3.77 3.57
CA TYR A 74 -6.65 5.15 3.14
C TYR A 74 -7.27 6.18 4.09
N LEU A 75 -8.43 5.88 4.68
CA LEU A 75 -9.14 6.84 5.55
C LEU A 75 -8.65 6.81 7.00
N LEU A 76 -8.11 5.69 7.49
CA LEU A 76 -7.68 5.56 8.88
C LEU A 76 -6.16 5.41 9.02
N LEU A 77 -5.56 4.45 8.30
CA LEU A 77 -4.13 4.15 8.46
C LEU A 77 -3.25 5.24 7.86
N LEU A 78 -3.63 5.83 6.73
CA LEU A 78 -2.86 6.91 6.11
C LEU A 78 -2.75 8.16 6.99
N PRO A 79 -3.85 8.76 7.51
CA PRO A 79 -3.73 9.93 8.39
C PRO A 79 -3.03 9.60 9.72
N LEU A 80 -3.23 8.39 10.25
CA LEU A 80 -2.53 7.93 11.45
C LEU A 80 -1.01 7.87 11.20
N ASN A 81 -0.59 7.30 10.07
CA ASN A 81 0.82 7.19 9.70
C ASN A 81 1.44 8.56 9.40
N TYR A 82 0.68 9.46 8.77
CA TYR A 82 1.10 10.85 8.57
C TYR A 82 1.31 11.58 9.90
N GLY A 83 0.36 11.45 10.84
CA GLY A 83 0.49 12.01 12.20
C GLY A 83 1.70 11.43 12.94
N TRP A 84 1.96 10.13 12.77
CA TRP A 84 3.15 9.48 13.33
C TRP A 84 4.46 10.06 12.78
N TYR A 85 4.55 10.32 11.47
CA TYR A 85 5.73 10.97 10.90
C TYR A 85 5.92 12.41 11.36
N GLN A 86 4.83 13.16 11.57
CA GLN A 86 4.92 14.49 12.17
C GLN A 86 5.47 14.42 13.60
N LEU A 87 4.98 13.48 14.42
CA LEU A 87 5.48 13.28 15.80
C LEU A 87 6.95 12.88 15.85
N LEU A 88 7.43 12.14 14.85
CA LEU A 88 8.84 11.76 14.73
C LEU A 88 9.73 12.88 14.14
N GLY A 89 9.16 14.01 13.71
CA GLY A 89 9.89 15.09 13.04
C GLY A 89 10.46 14.68 11.67
N GLN A 90 9.82 13.72 11.01
CA GLN A 90 10.22 13.13 9.73
C GLN A 90 9.45 13.72 8.53
N LEU A 91 8.76 14.84 8.75
CA LEU A 91 8.01 15.67 7.80
C LEU A 91 8.43 17.11 8.01
#